data_AF-A0A9Q4BJU8-F1
#
_entry.id   AF-A0A9Q4BJU8-F1
#
_cell.length_a   1.000
_cell.length_b   1.000
_cell.length_c   1.000
_cell.angle_alpha   90.00
_cell.angle_beta   90.00
_cell.angle_gamma   90.00
#
_symmetry.space_group_name_H-M   'P 1'
#
loop_
_entity.id
_entity.type
_entity.pdbx_description
1 polymer ?
#
loop_
_entity_poly.entity_id
_entity_poly.type
_entity_poly.pdbx_seq_one_letter_code
_entity_poly.pdbx_strand_id
1 'polypeptide(L)' 'MLQEADTTPTCEKLLIIESMKKAVHSRSLWIRNKGELIFHSDQGIQYASDESKNVLEKNNILQSMSRRGDCYR' A
#
# COMPACT_ATOMS: atom_id res chain seq x y z
N MET A 1 16.98 16.06 18.80
CA MET A 1 17.13 16.28 17.34
C MET A 1 16.05 15.47 16.66
N LEU A 2 14.97 16.13 16.27
CA LEU A 2 13.95 15.51 15.42
C LEU A 2 14.60 15.36 14.04
N GLN A 3 14.87 14.13 13.62
CA GLN A 3 15.19 13.87 12.23
C GLN A 3 13.89 14.05 11.45
N GLU A 4 13.80 15.13 10.68
CA GLU A 4 12.74 15.29 9.70
C GLU A 4 12.93 14.20 8.64
N ALA A 5 12.02 13.24 8.62
CA ALA A 5 12.00 12.18 7.63
C ALA A 5 11.81 12.83 6.26
N ASP A 6 12.70 12.52 5.33
CA ASP A 6 12.72 12.99 3.96
C ASP A 6 11.39 12.62 3.24
N THR A 7 10.44 13.54 3.27
CA THR A 7 9.10 13.42 2.66
C THR A 7 9.12 13.63 1.16
N THR A 8 10.28 13.65 0.51
CA THR A 8 10.35 13.82 -0.94
C THR A 8 9.83 12.54 -1.62
N PRO A 9 8.76 12.62 -2.45
CA PRO A 9 8.30 11.47 -3.19
C PRO A 9 9.29 11.20 -4.32
N THR A 10 10.10 10.16 -4.16
CA THR A 10 10.86 9.58 -5.28
C THR A 10 9.87 9.11 -6.35
N CYS A 11 10.24 9.25 -7.63
CA CYS A 11 9.40 8.88 -8.79
C CYS A 11 8.79 7.46 -8.65
N GLU A 12 9.53 6.54 -8.02
CA GLU A 12 9.09 5.18 -7.72
C GLU A 12 7.86 5.11 -6.79
N LYS A 13 7.82 5.93 -5.73
CA LYS A 13 6.67 5.97 -4.80
C LYS A 13 5.40 6.46 -5.50
N LEU A 14 5.54 7.45 -6.39
CA LEU A 14 4.40 8.00 -7.15
C LEU A 14 3.77 6.96 -8.06
N LEU A 15 4.59 6.17 -8.76
CA LEU A 15 4.11 5.10 -9.64
C LEU A 15 3.32 4.03 -8.88
N ILE A 16 3.81 3.63 -7.69
CA ILE A 16 3.14 2.66 -6.82
C ILE A 16 1.79 3.22 -6.34
N ILE A 17 1.75 4.46 -5.87
CA ILE A 17 0.51 5.09 -5.40
C ILE A 17 -0.51 5.22 -6.53
N GLU A 18 -0.08 5.61 -7.73
CA GLU A 18 -0.99 5.77 -8.87
C GLU A 18 -1.54 4.41 -9.34
N SER A 19 -0.69 3.39 -9.43
CA SER A 19 -1.12 2.03 -9.79
C SER A 19 -2.06 1.44 -8.74
N MET A 20 -1.78 1.64 -7.44
CA MET A 20 -2.69 1.26 -6.35
C MET A 20 -4.06 1.94 -6.49
N LYS A 21 -4.10 3.25 -6.71
CA LYS A 21 -5.36 3.99 -6.90
C LYS A 21 -6.17 3.46 -8.09
N LYS A 22 -5.51 3.16 -9.22
CA LYS A 22 -6.15 2.55 -10.40
C LYS A 22 -6.72 1.17 -10.06
N ALA A 23 -5.94 0.32 -9.39
CA ALA A 23 -6.39 -1.03 -9.00
C ALA A 23 -7.60 -0.99 -8.06
N VAL A 24 -7.59 -0.10 -7.06
CA VAL A 24 -8.73 0.11 -6.16
C VAL A 24 -9.96 0.58 -6.92
N HIS A 25 -9.80 1.56 -7.82
CA HIS A 25 -10.90 2.08 -8.62
C HIS A 25 -11.55 0.97 -9.47
N SER A 26 -10.74 0.16 -10.16
CA SER A 26 -11.20 -0.99 -10.95
C SER A 26 -11.94 -2.04 -10.11
N ARG A 27 -11.62 -2.16 -8.81
CA ARG A 27 -12.24 -3.13 -7.89
C ARG A 27 -13.31 -2.51 -6.98
N SER A 28 -13.70 -1.25 -7.21
CA SER A 28 -14.58 -0.48 -6.31
C SER A 28 -15.98 -1.07 -6.10
N LEU A 29 -16.49 -1.86 -7.06
CA LEU A 29 -17.77 -2.58 -6.89
C LEU A 29 -17.63 -3.86 -6.05
N TRP A 30 -16.46 -4.50 -6.09
CA TRP A 30 -16.18 -5.71 -5.30
C TRP A 30 -15.90 -5.36 -3.84
N ILE A 31 -15.08 -4.33 -3.60
CA ILE A 31 -14.77 -3.80 -2.25
C ILE A 31 -16.05 -3.42 -1.50
N ARG A 32 -17.04 -2.83 -2.20
CA ARG A 32 -18.30 -2.42 -1.58
C ARG A 32 -19.25 -3.55 -1.21
N ASN A 33 -19.13 -4.74 -1.83
CA ASN A 33 -20.16 -5.78 -1.77
C ASN A 33 -19.68 -7.13 -1.20
N LYS A 34 -18.37 -7.41 -1.10
CA LYS A 34 -17.88 -8.81 -0.94
C LYS A 34 -16.81 -9.08 0.13
N GLY A 35 -16.74 -8.27 1.19
CA GLY A 35 -15.96 -8.58 2.40
C GLY A 35 -14.57 -7.93 2.46
N GLU A 36 -13.77 -8.32 3.46
CA GLU A 36 -12.47 -7.70 3.75
C GLU A 36 -11.45 -7.99 2.63
N LEU A 37 -10.88 -6.93 2.06
CA LEU A 37 -9.83 -7.03 1.05
C LEU A 37 -8.47 -6.99 1.74
N ILE A 38 -7.58 -7.92 1.39
CA ILE A 38 -6.19 -7.91 1.85
C ILE A 38 -5.28 -7.51 0.69
N PHE A 39 -4.42 -6.51 0.91
CA PHE A 39 -3.30 -6.15 0.06
C PHE A 39 -2.03 -6.77 0.64
N HIS A 40 -1.52 -7.82 -0.01
CA HIS A 40 -0.30 -8.50 0.40
C HIS A 40 0.90 -7.97 -0.41
N SER A 41 1.95 -7.52 0.26
CA SER A 41 3.17 -7.02 -0.39
C SER A 41 4.44 -7.40 0.39
N ASP A 42 5.61 -7.18 -0.21
CA ASP A 42 6.86 -7.27 0.54
C ASP A 42 7.07 -6.06 1.47
N GLN A 43 7.99 -6.20 2.42
CA GLN A 43 8.46 -5.13 3.34
C GLN A 43 9.32 -4.04 2.65
N GLY A 44 9.07 -3.78 1.37
CA GLY A 44 9.74 -2.72 0.62
C GLY A 44 9.33 -1.33 1.13
N ILE A 45 10.26 -0.38 1.12
CA ILE A 45 10.01 0.99 1.61
C ILE A 45 8.85 1.69 0.88
N GLN A 46 8.62 1.32 -0.38
CA GLN A 46 7.50 1.81 -1.20
C GLN A 46 6.12 1.39 -0.70
N TYR A 47 6.00 0.25 -0.01
CA TYR A 47 4.75 -0.26 0.57
C TYR A 47 4.65 0.02 2.07
N ALA A 48 5.77 0.32 2.71
CA ALA A 48 5.80 0.69 4.12
C ALA A 48 5.56 2.20 4.34
N SER A 49 5.53 3.01 3.27
CA SER A 49 5.37 4.46 3.35
C SER A 49 3.96 4.85 3.82
N ASP A 50 3.85 5.97 4.52
CA ASP A 50 2.59 6.45 5.07
C ASP A 50 1.58 6.79 3.97
N GLU A 51 2.02 7.23 2.79
CA GLU A 51 1.14 7.49 1.66
C GLU A 51 0.47 6.21 1.15
N SER A 52 1.22 5.11 1.06
CA SER A 52 0.68 3.82 0.61
C SER A 52 -0.31 3.25 1.63
N LYS A 53 0.02 3.31 2.93
CA LYS A 53 -0.89 2.94 4.02
C LYS A 53 -2.18 3.74 3.99
N ASN A 54 -2.07 5.06 3.85
CA ASN A 54 -3.22 5.96 3.78
C ASN A 54 -4.15 5.62 2.61
N VAL A 55 -3.62 5.18 1.46
CA VAL A 55 -4.45 4.76 0.32
C VAL A 55 -5.22 3.48 0.65
N LEU A 56 -4.59 2.50 1.31
CA LEU A 56 -5.22 1.23 1.66
C LEU A 56 -6.29 1.41 2.75
N GLU A 57 -5.97 2.14 3.82
CA GLU A 57 -6.88 2.40 4.94
C GLU A 57 -8.14 3.15 4.49
N LYS A 58 -8.00 4.18 3.65
CA LYS A 58 -9.15 4.94 3.10
C LYS A 58 -10.13 4.09 2.30
N ASN A 59 -9.67 2.94 1.80
CA ASN A 59 -10.48 2.03 1.01
C ASN A 59 -10.88 0.76 1.78
N ASN A 60 -10.68 0.74 3.10
CA ASN A 60 -10.94 -0.41 3.98
C ASN A 60 -10.20 -1.69 3.52
N ILE A 61 -8.95 -1.52 3.09
CA ILE A 61 -8.08 -2.62 2.64
C ILE A 61 -7.06 -2.91 3.74
N LEU A 62 -7.05 -4.15 4.22
CA LEU A 62 -6.08 -4.62 5.19
C LEU A 62 -4.73 -4.84 4.52
N GLN A 63 -3.69 -4.20 5.04
CA GLN A 63 -2.34 -4.44 4.56
C GLN A 63 -1.74 -5.67 5.26
N SER A 64 -1.18 -6.58 4.47
CA SER A 64 -0.35 -7.70 4.94
C SER A 64 1.03 -7.56 4.30
N MET A 65 2.10 -7.68 5.09
CA MET A 65 3.45 -7.68 4.54
C MET A 65 4.20 -8.97 4.87
N SER A 66 4.89 -9.54 3.87
CA SER A 66 5.78 -10.69 4.06
C SER A 66 6.95 -10.34 4.99
N ARG A 67 7.54 -11.34 5.67
CA ARG A 67 8.77 -11.10 6.43
C ARG A 67 9.94 -10.93 5.45
N ARG A 68 10.86 -10.00 5.76
CA ARG A 68 12.15 -9.89 5.07
C ARG A 68 12.83 -11.26 4.97
N GLY A 69 13.03 -11.74 3.73
CA GLY A 69 13.74 -12.98 3.44
C GLY A 69 12.89 -14.26 3.45
N ASP A 70 11.55 -14.16 3.51
CA ASP A 70 10.65 -15.33 3.45
C ASP A 70 9.59 -15.13 2.36
N CYS A 71 9.91 -15.52 1.12
CA CYS A 71 9.03 -15.43 -0.05
C CYS A 71 8.11 -16.65 -0.25
N TYR A 72 8.00 -17.54 0.75
CA TYR A 72 7.33 -18.84 0.63
C TYR A 72 6.27 -19.12 1.70
N ARG A 73 5.93 -18.16 2.57
CA ARG A 73 4.92 -18.35 3.63
C ARG A 73 3.72 -17.43 3.52
#